data_AF-A0AAV0KYK9-F1
#
_entry.id   AF-A0AAV0KYK9-F1
#
_cell.length_a   1.000
_cell.length_b   1.000
_cell.length_c   1.000
_cell.angle_alpha   90.00
_cell.angle_beta   90.00
_cell.angle_gamma   90.00
#
_symmetry.space_group_name_H-M   'P 1'
#
loop_
_entity.id
_entity.type
_entity.pdbx_description
1 polymer ?
#
loop_
_entity_poly.entity_id
_entity_poly.type
_entity_poly.pdbx_seq_one_letter_code
_entity_poly.pdbx_strand_id
1 'polypeptide(L)'
;MVWFRSLRKVIPLDYSLAICFLACHVAREAVLPTDIVKWSLEGKIPFFAAHVEIEKRFEQPSLACPISSSLMFRPSQPVPFQKLEAMAASIAELIGLSLPPVNFYAVASSFLNQLSVPGEKILPHACHIYEWSMPPDLWLSTNELRLPTRVCVMSILIMRCLIQVKKWSSMNALFRD
;
A
#
# COMPACT_ATOMS: atom_id res chain seq x y z
N MET A 1 7.47 26.21 -23.17
CA MET A 1 7.30 25.50 -21.87
C MET A 1 6.39 24.25 -21.94
N VAL A 2 6.11 23.67 -23.12
CA VAL A 2 5.26 22.46 -23.25
C VAL A 2 6.07 21.16 -23.16
N TRP A 3 7.30 21.17 -23.68
CA TRP A 3 8.15 19.99 -23.79
C TRP A 3 8.54 19.34 -22.45
N PHE A 4 8.88 20.14 -21.42
CA PHE A 4 9.21 19.57 -20.10
C PHE A 4 8.02 18.88 -19.42
N ARG A 5 6.79 19.37 -19.66
CA ARG A 5 5.58 18.71 -19.14
C ARG A 5 5.38 17.36 -19.80
N SER A 6 5.67 17.25 -21.09
CA SER A 6 5.66 15.98 -21.81
C SER A 6 6.74 15.03 -21.30
N LEU A 7 7.98 15.51 -21.14
CA LEU A 7 9.09 14.74 -20.57
C LEU A 7 8.80 14.20 -19.16
N ARG A 8 8.24 15.03 -18.28
CA ARG A 8 7.84 14.63 -16.93
C ARG A 8 6.78 13.53 -16.92
N LYS A 9 5.96 13.42 -17.97
CA LYS A 9 4.99 12.32 -18.14
C LYS A 9 5.63 11.03 -18.65
N VAL A 10 6.80 11.11 -19.29
CA VAL A 10 7.53 9.91 -19.79
C VAL A 10 8.24 9.18 -18.65
N ILE A 11 8.71 9.91 -17.62
CA ILE A 11 9.41 9.32 -16.47
C ILE A 11 8.72 9.77 -15.16
N PRO A 12 7.52 9.24 -14.85
CA PRO A 12 6.79 9.69 -13.67
C PRO A 12 7.42 9.07 -12.42
N LEU A 13 7.80 9.91 -11.46
CA LEU A 13 8.39 9.45 -10.21
C LEU A 13 7.47 8.51 -9.42
N ASP A 14 6.15 8.63 -9.58
CA ASP A 14 5.16 7.77 -8.93
C ASP A 14 5.45 6.28 -9.15
N TYR A 15 6.03 5.91 -10.30
CA TYR A 15 6.42 4.53 -10.59
C TYR A 15 7.47 3.99 -9.62
N SER A 16 8.35 4.85 -9.08
CA SER A 16 9.35 4.41 -8.10
C SER A 16 8.68 3.94 -6.79
N LEU A 17 7.66 4.65 -6.31
CA LEU A 17 6.85 4.20 -5.16
C LEU A 17 6.06 2.94 -5.48
N ALA A 18 5.48 2.85 -6.69
CA ALA A 18 4.73 1.68 -7.10
C ALA A 18 5.62 0.43 -7.17
N ILE A 19 6.85 0.56 -7.68
CA ILE A 19 7.85 -0.51 -7.69
C ILE A 19 8.27 -0.89 -6.28
N CYS A 20 8.50 0.07 -5.39
CA CYS A 20 8.80 -0.21 -3.97
C CYS A 20 7.67 -1.02 -3.31
N PHE A 21 6.41 -0.59 -3.49
CA PHE A 21 5.25 -1.33 -2.99
C PHE A 21 5.15 -2.73 -3.61
N LEU A 22 5.33 -2.84 -4.93
CA LEU A 22 5.29 -4.09 -5.66
C LEU A 22 6.33 -5.08 -5.14
N ALA A 23 7.56 -4.63 -4.88
CA ALA A 23 8.62 -5.45 -4.31
C ALA A 23 8.24 -5.99 -2.92
N CYS A 24 7.67 -5.14 -2.04
CA CYS A 24 7.16 -5.59 -0.74
C CYS A 24 6.04 -6.62 -0.90
N HIS A 25 5.14 -6.43 -1.85
CA HIS A 25 4.05 -7.35 -2.13
C HIS A 25 4.56 -8.72 -2.63
N VAL A 26 5.53 -8.74 -3.54
CA VAL A 26 6.18 -9.97 -4.02
C VAL A 26 6.91 -10.69 -2.88
N ALA A 27 7.55 -9.94 -1.99
CA ALA A 27 8.17 -10.47 -0.78
C ALA A 27 7.16 -10.93 0.29
N ARG A 28 5.86 -10.76 0.04
CA ARG A 28 4.75 -11.09 0.96
C ARG A 28 4.83 -10.36 2.31
N GLU A 29 5.41 -9.17 2.30
CA GLU A 29 5.53 -8.30 3.48
C GLU A 29 4.16 -7.74 3.91
N ALA A 30 4.02 -7.45 5.19
CA ALA A 30 2.82 -6.83 5.77
C ALA A 30 2.77 -5.31 5.53
N VAL A 31 3.03 -4.89 4.29
CA VAL A 31 3.11 -3.48 3.88
C VAL A 31 1.94 -3.14 2.96
N LEU A 32 1.23 -2.08 3.29
CA LEU A 32 0.10 -1.58 2.50
C LEU A 32 0.50 -0.35 1.67
N PRO A 33 -0.27 -0.03 0.61
CA PRO A 33 -0.07 1.22 -0.14
C PRO A 33 -0.09 2.47 0.75
N THR A 34 -0.88 2.44 1.83
CA THR A 34 -0.94 3.52 2.83
C THR A 34 0.36 3.69 3.59
N ASP A 35 1.09 2.60 3.87
CA ASP A 35 2.36 2.66 4.58
C ASP A 35 3.42 3.29 3.71
N ILE A 36 3.50 2.92 2.43
CA ILE A 36 4.43 3.51 1.45
C ILE A 36 4.16 5.01 1.30
N VAL A 37 2.90 5.42 1.15
CA VAL A 37 2.52 6.84 1.07
C VAL A 37 2.90 7.56 2.37
N LYS A 38 2.59 6.97 3.53
CA LYS A 38 2.94 7.55 4.83
C LYS A 38 4.46 7.71 4.99
N TRP A 39 5.24 6.68 4.67
CA TRP A 39 6.71 6.73 4.72
C TRP A 39 7.30 7.75 3.75
N SER A 40 6.65 7.99 2.61
CA SER A 40 7.04 9.07 1.70
C SER A 40 6.83 10.47 2.30
N LEU A 41 5.72 10.66 3.04
CA LEU A 41 5.38 11.92 3.71
C LEU A 41 6.26 12.16 4.93
N GLU A 42 6.59 11.11 5.67
CA GLU A 42 7.49 11.15 6.83
C GLU A 42 8.97 11.29 6.45
N GLY A 43 9.30 11.24 5.15
CA GLY A 43 10.68 11.32 4.66
C GLY A 43 11.51 10.04 4.85
N LYS A 44 10.90 8.93 5.30
CA LYS A 44 11.55 7.62 5.38
C LYS A 44 11.86 7.05 4.00
N ILE A 45 11.02 7.36 3.01
CA ILE A 45 11.31 7.18 1.59
C ILE A 45 11.60 8.57 1.02
N PRO A 46 12.76 8.79 0.36
CA PRO A 46 13.16 10.10 -0.15
C PRO A 46 12.42 10.50 -1.43
N PHE A 47 11.10 10.32 -1.48
CA PHE A 47 10.28 10.58 -2.66
C PHE A 47 10.17 12.08 -2.97
N PHE A 48 9.77 12.89 -1.99
CA PHE A 48 9.67 14.35 -2.17
C PHE A 48 11.04 15.04 -2.28
N ALA A 49 12.06 14.43 -1.68
CA ALA A 49 13.45 14.89 -1.76
C ALA A 49 14.22 14.31 -2.95
N ALA A 50 13.59 13.47 -3.80
CA ALA A 50 14.26 12.76 -4.88
C ALA A 50 15.03 13.71 -5.82
N HIS A 51 14.46 14.87 -6.14
CA HIS A 51 15.12 15.88 -6.97
C HIS A 51 16.47 16.35 -6.42
N VAL A 52 16.62 16.47 -5.10
CA VAL A 52 17.88 16.91 -4.47
C VAL A 52 18.95 15.83 -4.63
N GLU A 53 18.57 14.57 -4.40
CA GLU A 53 19.50 13.45 -4.53
C GLU A 53 19.90 13.20 -5.99
N ILE A 54 18.95 13.37 -6.91
CA ILE A 54 19.21 13.32 -8.35
C ILE A 54 20.16 14.46 -8.74
N GLU A 55 19.90 15.70 -8.32
CA GLU A 55 20.77 16.84 -8.61
C GLU A 55 22.18 16.74 -8.02
N LYS A 56 22.38 15.98 -6.93
CA LYS A 56 23.74 15.70 -6.44
C LYS A 56 24.50 14.71 -7.31
N ARG A 57 23.80 13.77 -7.94
CA ARG A 57 24.39 12.69 -8.75
C ARG A 57 24.58 13.08 -10.21
N PHE A 58 23.67 13.89 -10.73
CA PHE A 58 23.78 14.48 -12.05
C PHE A 58 24.51 15.81 -11.89
N GLU A 59 25.62 16.01 -12.60
CA GLU A 59 26.33 17.29 -12.64
C GLU A 59 25.40 18.43 -13.09
N GLN A 60 25.86 19.68 -12.98
CA GLN A 60 25.09 20.87 -13.38
C GLN A 60 24.45 20.69 -14.77
N PRO A 61 23.22 21.20 -14.99
CA PRO A 61 22.53 21.04 -16.26
C PRO A 61 23.41 21.46 -17.44
N SER A 62 23.69 20.52 -18.35
CA SER A 62 24.50 20.81 -19.53
C SER A 62 23.80 21.82 -20.44
N LEU A 63 24.57 22.58 -21.23
CA LEU A 63 24.03 23.50 -22.24
C LEU A 63 23.11 22.79 -23.26
N ALA A 64 23.30 21.48 -23.47
CA ALA A 64 22.48 20.66 -24.34
C ALA A 64 21.12 20.27 -23.72
N CYS A 65 21.01 20.24 -22.39
CA CYS A 65 19.77 19.94 -21.67
C CYS A 65 19.65 20.81 -20.41
N PRO A 66 19.16 22.06 -20.53
CA PRO A 66 19.08 23.03 -19.43
C PRO A 66 17.86 22.76 -18.52
N ILE A 67 17.58 21.50 -18.20
CA ILE A 67 16.43 21.12 -17.39
C ILE A 67 16.90 20.91 -15.94
N SER A 68 16.37 21.71 -15.01
CA SER A 68 16.62 21.51 -13.58
C SER A 68 15.96 20.21 -13.10
N SER A 69 16.69 19.42 -12.32
CA SER A 69 16.18 18.23 -11.63
C SER A 69 14.97 18.54 -10.77
N SER A 70 14.91 19.71 -10.15
CA SER A 70 13.75 20.17 -9.37
C SER A 70 12.48 20.33 -10.21
N LEU A 71 12.59 20.71 -11.49
CA LEU A 71 11.44 20.89 -12.38
C LEU A 71 10.86 19.54 -12.84
N MET A 72 11.74 18.55 -13.04
CA MET A 72 11.40 17.21 -13.53
C MET A 72 10.95 16.28 -12.39
N PHE A 73 11.69 16.30 -11.29
CA PHE A 73 11.66 15.25 -10.27
C PHE A 73 11.19 15.75 -8.90
N ARG A 74 10.53 16.90 -8.82
CA ARG A 74 9.88 17.34 -7.58
C ARG A 74 8.40 16.95 -7.61
N PRO A 75 7.96 15.96 -6.82
CA PRO A 75 6.55 15.67 -6.66
C PRO A 75 5.84 16.88 -6.04
N SER A 76 4.68 17.24 -6.58
CA SER A 76 3.85 18.34 -6.05
C SER A 76 2.85 17.87 -4.99
N GLN A 77 2.44 16.61 -5.07
CA GLN A 77 1.42 16.01 -4.23
C GLN A 77 1.77 14.55 -3.95
N PRO A 78 1.30 13.99 -2.81
CA PRO A 78 1.40 12.56 -2.57
C PRO A 78 0.60 11.76 -3.58
N VAL A 79 1.07 10.57 -3.90
CA VAL A 79 0.35 9.61 -4.75
C VAL A 79 -0.85 9.07 -3.95
N PRO A 80 -2.09 9.12 -4.48
CA PRO A 80 -3.22 8.47 -3.84
C PRO A 80 -2.97 6.97 -3.67
N PHE A 81 -3.31 6.41 -2.51
CA PHE A 81 -3.06 5.00 -2.19
C PHE A 81 -3.72 4.02 -3.17
N GLN A 82 -4.92 4.35 -3.70
CA GLN A 82 -5.63 3.54 -4.71
C GLN A 82 -4.86 3.52 -6.03
N LYS A 83 -4.43 4.70 -6.48
CA LYS A 83 -3.61 4.86 -7.68
C LYS A 83 -2.28 4.12 -7.54
N LEU A 84 -1.67 4.14 -6.36
CA LEU A 84 -0.43 3.41 -6.09
C LEU A 84 -0.61 1.89 -6.23
N GLU A 85 -1.69 1.35 -5.66
CA GLU A 85 -2.02 -0.08 -5.76
C GLU A 85 -2.28 -0.50 -7.22
N ALA A 86 -3.09 0.28 -7.93
CA ALA A 86 -3.39 0.04 -9.35
C ALA A 86 -2.15 0.16 -10.24
N MET A 87 -1.29 1.15 -10.00
CA MET A 87 -0.05 1.32 -10.75
C MET A 87 0.90 0.13 -10.53
N ALA A 88 1.03 -0.37 -9.29
CA ALA A 88 1.84 -1.56 -9.02
C ALA A 88 1.29 -2.79 -9.74
N ALA A 89 -0.03 -2.97 -9.77
CA ALA A 89 -0.67 -4.04 -10.55
C ALA A 89 -0.39 -3.90 -12.05
N SER A 90 -0.52 -2.68 -12.60
CA SER A 90 -0.28 -2.43 -14.03
C SER A 90 1.18 -2.64 -14.42
N ILE A 91 2.13 -2.30 -13.54
CA ILE A 91 3.55 -2.59 -13.74
C ILE A 91 3.78 -4.10 -13.79
N ALA A 92 3.19 -4.85 -12.86
CA ALA A 92 3.31 -6.31 -12.83
C ALA A 92 2.75 -6.96 -14.10
N GLU A 93 1.59 -6.51 -14.56
CA GLU A 93 0.99 -6.98 -15.82
C GLU A 93 1.89 -6.65 -17.02
N LEU A 94 2.40 -5.42 -17.09
CA LEU A 94 3.27 -4.96 -18.17
C LEU A 94 4.55 -5.80 -18.31
N ILE A 95 5.15 -6.21 -17.19
CA ILE A 95 6.38 -7.02 -17.18
C ILE A 95 6.10 -8.53 -17.15
N GLY A 96 4.84 -8.96 -17.17
CA GLY A 96 4.45 -10.38 -17.11
C GLY A 96 4.77 -11.06 -15.78
N LEU A 97 4.80 -10.30 -14.67
CA LEU A 97 5.12 -10.82 -13.34
C LEU A 97 3.90 -11.49 -12.71
N SER A 98 4.03 -12.78 -12.36
CA SER A 98 3.04 -13.49 -11.55
C SER A 98 3.08 -12.99 -10.11
N LEU A 99 1.99 -12.39 -9.64
CA LEU A 99 1.89 -11.87 -8.27
C LEU A 99 1.48 -12.97 -7.28
N PRO A 100 2.06 -13.00 -6.07
CA PRO A 100 1.48 -13.80 -5.00
C PRO A 100 0.17 -13.16 -4.50
N PRO A 101 -0.72 -13.93 -3.85
CA PRO A 101 -1.84 -13.33 -3.12
C PRO A 101 -1.32 -12.46 -1.97
N VAL A 102 -2.11 -11.46 -1.58
CA VAL A 102 -1.77 -10.62 -0.43
C VAL A 102 -1.65 -11.48 0.83
N ASN A 103 -0.61 -11.24 1.63
CA ASN A 103 -0.38 -11.95 2.88
C ASN A 103 -1.36 -11.50 3.99
N PHE A 104 -2.61 -11.99 3.89
CA PHE A 104 -3.68 -11.65 4.82
C PHE A 104 -3.27 -11.82 6.29
N TYR A 105 -2.64 -12.95 6.63
CA TYR A 105 -2.24 -13.26 8.00
C TYR A 105 -1.29 -12.20 8.57
N ALA A 106 -0.23 -11.85 7.82
CA ALA A 106 0.77 -10.90 8.28
C ALA A 106 0.19 -9.48 8.40
N VAL A 107 -0.64 -9.06 7.44
CA VAL A 107 -1.35 -7.76 7.49
C VAL A 107 -2.32 -7.71 8.67
N ALA A 108 -3.11 -8.77 8.87
CA ALA A 108 -4.05 -8.87 9.97
C ALA A 108 -3.35 -8.84 11.33
N SER A 109 -2.26 -9.59 11.48
CA SER A 109 -1.43 -9.57 12.69
C SER A 109 -0.83 -8.19 12.94
N SER A 110 -0.33 -7.52 11.91
CA SER A 110 0.19 -6.15 12.02
C SER A 110 -0.88 -5.18 12.54
N PHE A 111 -2.11 -5.24 12.00
CA PHE A 111 -3.21 -4.42 12.49
C PHE A 111 -3.62 -4.73 13.94
N LEU A 112 -3.71 -6.00 14.31
CA LEU A 112 -4.04 -6.38 15.69
C LEU A 112 -3.00 -5.87 16.68
N ASN A 113 -1.71 -5.93 16.31
CA ASN A 113 -0.63 -5.36 17.09
C ASN A 113 -0.73 -3.83 17.20
N GLN A 114 -1.03 -3.13 16.11
CA GLN A 114 -1.22 -1.67 16.11
C GLN A 114 -2.41 -1.22 16.95
N LEU A 115 -3.46 -2.04 17.03
CA LEU A 115 -4.66 -1.78 17.82
C LEU A 115 -4.54 -2.28 19.27
N SER A 116 -3.43 -2.92 19.65
CA SER A 116 -3.22 -3.55 20.96
C SER A 116 -4.33 -4.56 21.32
N VAL A 117 -4.87 -5.27 20.33
CA VAL A 117 -5.94 -6.25 20.52
C VAL A 117 -5.34 -7.67 20.61
N PRO A 118 -5.82 -8.55 21.51
CA PRO A 118 -5.31 -9.92 21.62
C PRO A 118 -5.48 -10.72 20.32
N GLY A 119 -4.38 -10.86 19.56
CA GLY A 119 -4.40 -11.51 18.25
C GLY A 119 -4.65 -13.02 18.30
N GLU A 120 -4.20 -13.69 19.38
CA GLU A 120 -4.29 -15.15 19.55
C GLU A 120 -5.71 -15.71 19.37
N LYS A 121 -6.71 -14.96 19.85
CA LYS A 121 -8.12 -15.38 19.79
C LYS A 121 -8.85 -14.90 18.55
N ILE A 122 -8.32 -13.91 17.84
CA ILE A 122 -9.04 -13.24 16.73
C ILE A 122 -8.50 -13.74 15.40
N LEU A 123 -7.18 -13.86 15.28
CA LEU A 123 -6.48 -14.14 14.03
C LEU A 123 -6.88 -15.49 13.40
N PRO A 124 -6.99 -16.62 14.14
CA PRO A 124 -7.40 -17.90 13.54
C PRO A 124 -8.80 -17.82 12.93
N HIS A 125 -9.74 -17.16 13.62
CA HIS A 125 -11.11 -17.01 13.12
C HIS A 125 -11.20 -16.02 11.96
N ALA A 126 -10.40 -14.95 11.97
CA ALA A 126 -10.31 -14.03 10.84
C ALA A 126 -9.75 -14.74 9.60
N CYS A 127 -8.78 -15.64 9.76
CA CYS A 127 -8.26 -16.46 8.65
C CYS A 127 -9.33 -17.39 8.08
N HIS A 128 -10.11 -18.07 8.91
CA HIS A 128 -11.22 -18.89 8.41
C HIS A 128 -12.28 -18.09 7.66
N ILE A 129 -12.64 -16.91 8.17
CA ILE A 129 -13.57 -16.02 7.46
C ILE A 129 -12.96 -15.63 6.10
N TYR A 130 -11.70 -15.23 6.07
CA TYR A 130 -10.99 -14.90 4.84
C TYR A 130 -11.00 -16.07 3.84
N GLU A 131 -10.66 -17.29 4.28
CA GLU A 131 -10.68 -18.51 3.46
C GLU A 131 -12.07 -18.82 2.89
N TRP A 132 -13.14 -18.54 3.65
CA TRP A 132 -14.52 -18.85 3.24
C TRP A 132 -15.19 -17.73 2.44
N SER A 133 -14.82 -16.48 2.68
CA SER A 133 -15.51 -15.32 2.10
C SER A 133 -14.81 -14.77 0.86
N MET A 134 -13.48 -14.96 0.77
CA MET A 134 -12.71 -14.32 -0.29
C MET A 134 -12.47 -15.30 -1.44
N PRO A 135 -12.84 -14.94 -2.68
CA PRO A 135 -12.34 -15.68 -3.84
C PRO A 135 -10.80 -15.62 -3.82
N PRO A 136 -10.12 -16.53 -4.53
CA PRO A 136 -8.65 -16.54 -4.63
C PRO A 136 -8.06 -15.22 -5.14
N ASP A 137 -8.89 -14.26 -5.58
CA ASP A 137 -8.60 -12.99 -6.25
C ASP A 137 -8.31 -11.79 -5.33
N LEU A 138 -7.83 -11.97 -4.08
CA LEU A 138 -7.25 -10.86 -3.30
C LEU A 138 -5.83 -10.50 -3.82
N TRP A 139 -5.77 -10.15 -5.10
CA TRP A 139 -4.58 -9.76 -5.84
C TRP A 139 -4.60 -8.26 -6.02
N LEU A 140 -3.42 -7.69 -6.27
CA LEU A 140 -3.36 -6.30 -6.73
C LEU A 140 -4.17 -6.18 -8.02
N SER A 141 -5.03 -5.18 -8.08
CA SER A 141 -5.93 -4.94 -9.20
C SER A 141 -5.53 -3.67 -9.93
N THR A 142 -5.50 -3.73 -11.26
CA THR A 142 -5.27 -2.55 -12.12
C THR A 142 -6.42 -1.55 -12.07
N ASN A 143 -7.58 -1.94 -11.56
CA ASN A 143 -8.73 -1.06 -11.38
C ASN A 143 -8.62 -0.22 -10.09
N GLU A 144 -8.42 1.09 -10.24
CA GLU A 144 -8.38 2.08 -9.15
C GLU A 144 -9.67 2.16 -8.32
N LEU A 145 -10.82 1.77 -8.90
CA LEU A 145 -12.13 1.78 -8.24
C LEU A 145 -12.42 0.49 -7.46
N ARG A 146 -11.59 -0.55 -7.59
CA ARG A 146 -11.77 -1.79 -6.81
C ARG A 146 -11.56 -1.49 -5.34
N LEU A 147 -12.28 -2.23 -4.48
CA LEU A 147 -12.09 -2.15 -3.03
C LEU A 147 -10.63 -2.45 -2.70
N PRO A 148 -9.91 -1.51 -2.05
CA PRO A 148 -8.50 -1.71 -1.70
C PRO A 148 -8.35 -2.87 -0.72
N THR A 149 -7.24 -3.60 -0.85
CA THR A 149 -7.01 -4.80 -0.04
C THR A 149 -7.16 -4.56 1.46
N ARG A 150 -6.69 -3.40 1.95
CA ARG A 150 -6.81 -3.02 3.38
C ARG A 150 -8.25 -2.99 3.88
N VAL A 151 -9.20 -2.58 3.03
CA VAL A 151 -10.61 -2.44 3.42
C VAL A 151 -11.18 -3.82 3.68
N CYS A 152 -10.91 -4.78 2.80
CA CYS A 152 -11.30 -6.17 2.98
C CYS A 152 -10.71 -6.76 4.27
N VAL A 153 -9.40 -6.58 4.51
CA VAL A 153 -8.76 -7.08 5.74
C VAL A 153 -9.38 -6.46 6.99
N MET A 154 -9.55 -5.14 7.01
CA MET A 154 -10.14 -4.42 8.14
C MET A 154 -11.60 -4.81 8.38
N SER A 155 -12.40 -5.00 7.33
CA SER A 155 -13.79 -5.44 7.46
C SER A 155 -13.88 -6.80 8.15
N ILE A 156 -13.03 -7.75 7.77
CA ILE A 156 -12.98 -9.08 8.41
C ILE A 156 -12.57 -8.96 9.88
N LEU A 157 -11.55 -8.15 10.19
CA LEU A 157 -11.10 -7.93 11.56
C LEU A 157 -12.19 -7.26 12.42
N ILE A 158 -12.82 -6.18 11.93
CA ILE A 158 -13.90 -5.48 12.64
C ILE A 158 -15.07 -6.42 12.91
N MET A 159 -15.50 -7.19 11.90
CA MET A 159 -16.58 -8.17 12.06
C MET A 159 -16.24 -9.17 13.17
N ARG A 160 -15.02 -9.70 13.18
CA ARG A 160 -14.61 -10.66 14.20
C ARG A 160 -14.49 -10.02 15.60
N CYS A 161 -13.93 -8.82 15.71
CA CYS A 161 -13.87 -8.08 16.96
C CYS A 161 -15.28 -7.81 17.54
N LEU A 162 -16.22 -7.38 16.70
CA LEU A 162 -17.61 -7.11 17.10
C LEU A 162 -18.31 -8.38 17.62
N ILE A 163 -18.11 -9.53 16.96
CA ILE A 163 -18.66 -10.81 17.42
C ILE A 163 -18.08 -11.19 18.79
N GLN A 164 -16.78 -10.99 18.99
CA GLN A 164 -16.11 -11.29 20.26
C GLN A 164 -16.66 -10.42 21.41
N VAL A 165 -16.84 -9.12 21.17
CA VAL A 165 -17.42 -8.18 22.16
C VAL A 165 -18.87 -8.54 22.48
N LYS A 166 -19.70 -8.85 21.47
CA LYS A 166 -21.08 -9.31 21.69
C LYS A 166 -21.13 -10.59 22.52
N LYS A 167 -20.28 -11.58 22.19
CA LYS A 167 -20.20 -12.84 22.95
C LYS A 167 -19.85 -12.58 24.42
N TRP A 168 -18.89 -11.70 24.68
CA TRP A 168 -18.52 -11.33 26.04
C TRP A 168 -19.65 -10.63 26.80
N SER A 169 -20.37 -9.70 26.14
CA SER A 169 -21.53 -9.03 26.74
C SER A 169 -22.68 -9.99 27.05
N SER A 170 -22.97 -10.96 26.18
CA SER A 170 -24.00 -11.97 26.43
C SER A 170 -23.62 -12.92 27.56
N MET A 171 -22.35 -13.32 27.64
CA MET A 171 -21.86 -14.15 28.76
C MET A 171 -21.95 -13.39 30.09
N ASN A 172 -21.56 -12.12 30.14
CA ASN A 172 -21.65 -11.31 31.36
C ASN A 172 -23.09 -11.02 31.80
N ALA A 173 -24.06 -11.02 30.89
CA ALA A 173 -25.48 -10.92 31.22
C ALA A 173 -25.99 -12.22 31.89
N LEU A 174 -25.56 -13.38 31.38
CA LEU A 174 -25.90 -14.70 31.94
C LEU A 174 -25.32 -14.99 33.33
N PHE A 175 -24.28 -14.26 33.76
CA PHE A 175 -23.66 -14.39 35.09
C PHE A 175 -24.08 -13.29 36.09
N ARG A 176 -25.02 -12.39 35.70
CA ARG A 176 -25.56 -11.34 36.57
C ARG A 176 -26.96 -11.63 37.13
N ASP A 177 -27.56 -12.75 36.73
CA ASP A 177 -28.80 -13.31 37.29
C ASP A 177 -28.47 -14.49 38.22
#